data_AF-A0A401VTI4-F1
#
_entry.id   AF-A0A401VTI4-F1
#
_cell.length_a   1.000
_cell.length_b   1.000
_cell.length_c   1.000
_cell.angle_alpha   90.00
_cell.angle_beta   90.00
_cell.angle_gamma   90.00
#
_symmetry.space_group_name_H-M   'P 1'
#
loop_
_entity.id
_entity.type
_entity.pdbx_description
1 polymer ?
#
loop_
_entity_poly.entity_id
_entity_poly.type
_entity_poly.pdbx_seq_one_letter_code
_entity_poly.pdbx_strand_id
1 'polypeptide(L)'
;MLIATQAFTRGRISAYLGQINTTTDSGHLQRLESDVAVAQRLVQGLEEQLDTEAIDDRLTHGLSYLSGKMTSHARTLRLEHGDRLVRLDLKKLTIVADTPEGITELLRIGSGKNHVGYHVATYLALHQYFVANTRPVPRFLMLDQLTQPYYPSDMAKQRGRLEDIALDEDRVTVTRLFELMHQVVNELAPDFQMIVSDHADLPHDWYQASIRYNWRGGEKLIPTTWLDDNPTP
;
A
#
# COMPACT_ATOMS: atom_id res chain seq x y z
N MET A 1 -63.31 63.05 29.04
CA MET A 1 -61.90 63.38 28.73
C MET A 1 -60.96 62.20 28.97
N LEU A 2 -60.97 61.57 30.17
CA LEU A 2 -60.10 60.44 30.53
C LEU A 2 -60.14 59.22 29.58
N ILE A 3 -61.33 58.84 29.10
CA ILE A 3 -61.51 57.66 28.22
C ILE A 3 -60.85 57.88 26.85
N ALA A 4 -60.92 59.10 26.31
CA ALA A 4 -60.30 59.44 25.03
C ALA A 4 -58.77 59.41 25.14
N THR A 5 -58.21 59.90 26.25
CA THR A 5 -56.77 59.85 26.53
C THR A 5 -56.29 58.42 26.70
N GLN A 6 -57.05 57.56 27.39
CA GLN A 6 -56.72 56.13 27.54
C GLN A 6 -56.74 55.38 26.20
N ALA A 7 -57.75 55.63 25.36
CA ALA A 7 -57.84 55.03 24.03
C ALA A 7 -56.68 55.46 23.13
N PHE A 8 -56.30 56.74 23.18
CA PHE A 8 -55.15 57.26 22.43
C PHE A 8 -53.82 56.64 22.87
N THR A 9 -53.58 56.57 24.19
CA THR A 9 -52.35 55.96 24.73
C THR A 9 -52.27 54.47 24.40
N ARG A 10 -53.38 53.74 24.52
CA ARG A 10 -53.44 52.30 24.18
C ARG A 10 -53.23 52.05 22.68
N GLY A 11 -53.76 52.92 21.83
CA GLY A 11 -53.52 52.90 20.39
C GLY A 11 -52.05 53.16 20.05
N ARG A 12 -51.42 54.13 20.70
CA ARG A 12 -49.98 54.43 20.52
C ARG A 12 -49.06 53.30 20.99
N ILE A 13 -49.38 52.67 22.11
CA ILE A 13 -48.63 51.49 22.61
C ILE A 13 -48.78 50.32 21.64
N SER A 14 -50.00 50.05 21.16
CA SER A 14 -50.23 48.98 20.18
C SER A 14 -49.51 49.24 18.85
N ALA A 15 -49.48 50.50 18.39
CA ALA A 15 -48.75 50.88 17.20
C ALA A 15 -47.22 50.70 17.37
N TYR A 16 -46.66 51.08 18.52
CA TYR A 16 -45.24 50.92 18.82
C TYR A 16 -44.82 49.44 18.92
N LEU A 17 -45.64 48.62 19.59
CA LEU A 17 -45.42 47.16 19.69
C LEU A 17 -45.55 46.48 18.33
N GLY A 18 -46.53 46.89 17.52
CA GLY A 18 -46.65 46.45 16.13
C GLY A 18 -45.43 46.81 15.29
N GLN A 19 -44.88 48.01 15.50
CA GLN A 19 -43.66 48.47 14.82
C GLN A 19 -42.43 47.66 15.25
N ILE A 20 -42.25 47.36 16.54
CA ILE A 20 -41.13 46.55 17.07
C ILE A 20 -41.15 45.13 16.48
N ASN A 21 -42.33 44.53 16.37
CA ASN A 21 -42.46 43.21 15.74
C ASN A 21 -42.15 43.23 14.23
N THR A 22 -42.28 44.39 13.57
CA THR A 22 -41.87 44.57 12.17
C THR A 22 -40.41 45.02 11.98
N THR A 23 -39.82 45.76 12.92
CA THR A 23 -38.40 46.16 12.86
C THR A 23 -37.44 45.08 13.33
N THR A 24 -37.93 44.14 14.16
CA THR A 24 -37.20 42.90 14.39
C THR A 24 -37.47 42.04 13.17
N ASP A 25 -36.58 42.14 12.18
CA ASP A 25 -36.63 41.49 10.88
C ASP A 25 -36.67 39.97 11.08
N SER A 26 -37.85 39.45 11.43
CA SER A 26 -38.07 38.09 11.91
C SER A 26 -37.68 37.09 10.83
N GLY A 27 -37.85 37.48 9.56
CA GLY A 27 -37.37 36.74 8.41
C GLY A 27 -35.85 36.79 8.22
N HIS A 28 -35.14 37.81 8.71
CA HIS A 28 -33.68 37.84 8.72
C HIS A 28 -33.11 36.97 9.84
N LEU A 29 -33.69 37.01 11.05
CA LEU A 29 -33.33 36.11 12.14
C LEU A 29 -33.56 34.64 11.74
N GLN A 30 -34.72 34.33 11.15
CA GLN A 30 -35.04 32.97 10.73
C GLN A 30 -34.17 32.48 9.56
N ARG A 31 -33.72 33.39 8.67
CA ARG A 31 -32.73 33.06 7.64
C ARG A 31 -31.37 32.73 8.26
N LEU A 32 -30.89 33.55 9.20
CA LEU A 32 -29.64 33.30 9.91
C LEU A 32 -29.66 31.98 10.69
N GLU A 33 -30.78 31.65 11.36
CA GLU A 33 -30.96 30.37 12.05
C GLU A 33 -30.93 29.18 11.06
N SER A 34 -31.57 29.32 9.90
CA SER A 34 -31.52 28.31 8.84
C SER A 34 -30.10 28.13 8.28
N ASP A 35 -29.39 29.23 8.04
CA ASP A 35 -28.02 29.20 7.53
C ASP A 35 -27.05 28.57 8.53
N VAL A 36 -27.20 28.88 9.82
CA VAL A 36 -26.46 28.23 10.91
C VAL A 36 -26.77 26.73 10.94
N ALA A 37 -28.04 26.33 10.83
CA ALA A 37 -28.42 24.92 10.83
C ALA A 37 -27.90 24.15 9.61
N VAL A 38 -27.75 24.81 8.45
CA VAL A 38 -27.14 24.23 7.25
C VAL A 38 -25.62 24.13 7.43
N ALA A 39 -24.97 25.19 7.89
CA ALA A 39 -23.53 25.20 8.13
C ALA A 39 -23.11 24.17 9.19
N GLN A 40 -23.88 24.04 10.28
CA GLN A 40 -23.65 23.03 11.32
C GLN A 40 -23.78 21.60 10.77
N ARG A 41 -24.78 21.32 9.92
CA ARG A 41 -24.91 20.01 9.25
C ARG A 41 -23.75 19.73 8.29
N LEU A 42 -23.28 20.75 7.58
CA LEU A 42 -22.12 20.62 6.70
C LEU A 42 -20.85 20.34 7.51
N VAL A 43 -20.61 21.08 8.59
CA VAL A 43 -19.49 20.88 9.50
C VAL A 43 -19.55 19.48 10.10
N GLN A 44 -20.68 19.06 10.64
CA GLN A 44 -20.84 17.72 11.19
C GLN A 44 -20.56 16.64 10.14
N GLY A 45 -21.09 16.78 8.91
CA GLY A 45 -20.83 15.82 7.84
C GLY A 45 -19.36 15.79 7.39
N LEU A 46 -18.63 16.90 7.53
CA LEU A 46 -17.19 16.97 7.27
C LEU A 46 -16.37 16.41 8.45
N GLU A 47 -16.79 16.64 9.68
CA GLU A 47 -16.17 16.09 10.89
C GLU A 47 -16.32 14.57 10.93
N GLU A 48 -17.48 14.03 10.56
CA GLU A 48 -17.70 12.59 10.38
C GLU A 48 -16.80 12.00 9.27
N GLN A 49 -16.43 12.79 8.25
CA GLN A 49 -15.46 12.38 7.23
C GLN A 49 -14.00 12.52 7.68
N LEU A 50 -13.76 13.30 8.74
CA LEU A 50 -12.44 13.62 9.30
C LEU A 50 -12.21 12.95 10.66
N ASP A 51 -12.97 11.90 10.97
CA ASP A 51 -12.74 11.10 12.17
C ASP A 51 -11.33 10.51 12.14
N THR A 52 -10.43 11.23 12.81
CA THR A 52 -9.00 10.96 12.82
C THR A 52 -8.72 9.67 13.59
N GLU A 53 -9.56 9.34 14.58
CA GLU A 53 -9.47 8.10 15.34
C GLU A 53 -9.81 6.92 14.43
N ALA A 54 -10.89 7.00 13.64
CA ALA A 54 -11.22 5.95 12.67
C ALA A 54 -10.13 5.77 11.59
N ILE A 55 -9.46 6.84 11.16
CA ILE A 55 -8.34 6.77 10.23
C ILE A 55 -7.14 6.06 10.87
N ASP A 56 -6.79 6.44 12.10
CA ASP A 56 -5.66 5.86 12.84
C ASP A 56 -5.90 4.38 13.17
N ASP A 57 -7.12 4.01 13.54
CA ASP A 57 -7.51 2.62 13.77
C ASP A 57 -7.39 1.77 12.50
N ARG A 58 -7.85 2.31 11.37
CA ARG A 58 -7.73 1.64 10.07
C ARG A 58 -6.27 1.46 9.66
N LEU A 59 -5.45 2.48 9.88
CA LEU A 59 -4.02 2.43 9.61
C LEU A 59 -3.33 1.39 10.48
N THR A 60 -3.63 1.39 11.77
CA THR A 60 -3.08 0.46 12.77
C THR A 60 -3.47 -0.99 12.45
N HIS A 61 -4.73 -1.21 12.07
CA HIS A 61 -5.20 -2.52 11.62
C HIS A 61 -4.45 -2.98 10.35
N GLY A 62 -4.30 -2.09 9.37
CA GLY A 62 -3.54 -2.38 8.15
C GLY A 62 -2.08 -2.74 8.44
N LEU A 63 -1.40 -1.95 9.27
CA LEU A 63 -0.02 -2.21 9.67
C LEU A 63 0.14 -3.52 10.44
N SER A 64 -0.81 -3.86 11.32
CA SER A 64 -0.82 -5.12 12.04
C SER A 64 -0.96 -6.31 11.09
N TYR A 65 -1.87 -6.22 10.11
CA TYR A 65 -2.02 -7.23 9.05
C TYR A 65 -0.72 -7.41 8.26
N LEU A 66 -0.12 -6.30 7.82
CA LEU A 66 1.14 -6.32 7.07
C LEU A 66 2.26 -6.94 7.91
N SER A 67 2.40 -6.55 9.17
CA SER A 67 3.44 -7.09 10.06
C SER A 67 3.30 -8.59 10.25
N GLY A 68 2.07 -9.11 10.38
CA GLY A 68 1.79 -10.54 10.44
C GLY A 68 2.22 -11.29 9.18
N LYS A 69 1.83 -10.80 7.99
CA LYS A 69 2.22 -11.40 6.70
C LYS A 69 3.73 -11.29 6.46
N MET A 70 4.33 -10.12 6.70
CA MET A 70 5.78 -9.88 6.57
C MET A 70 6.58 -10.82 7.47
N THR A 71 6.19 -10.99 8.72
CA THR A 71 6.83 -11.93 9.66
C THR A 71 6.72 -13.37 9.18
N SER A 72 5.54 -13.79 8.69
CA SER A 72 5.35 -15.12 8.12
C SER A 72 6.26 -15.35 6.92
N HIS A 73 6.33 -14.40 6.00
CA HIS A 73 7.15 -14.47 4.79
C HIS A 73 8.64 -14.48 5.11
N ALA A 74 9.10 -13.61 6.01
CA ALA A 74 10.48 -13.57 6.45
C ALA A 74 10.93 -14.91 7.09
N ARG A 75 10.03 -15.54 7.86
CA ARG A 75 10.26 -16.88 8.42
C ARG A 75 10.35 -17.96 7.34
N THR A 76 9.46 -17.94 6.34
CA THR A 76 9.49 -18.87 5.20
C THR A 76 10.81 -18.75 4.42
N LEU A 77 11.26 -17.52 4.18
CA LEU A 77 12.52 -17.23 3.50
C LEU A 77 13.76 -17.46 4.36
N ARG A 78 13.58 -17.68 5.68
CA ARG A 78 14.65 -17.78 6.69
C ARG A 78 15.60 -16.58 6.66
N LEU A 79 15.03 -15.38 6.60
CA LEU A 79 15.80 -14.14 6.63
C LEU A 79 16.43 -13.94 8.00
N GLU A 80 17.51 -13.17 8.03
CA GLU A 80 18.11 -12.70 9.28
C GLU A 80 17.09 -11.91 10.10
N HIS A 81 16.85 -12.33 11.35
CA HIS A 81 15.76 -11.86 12.22
C HIS A 81 14.33 -12.18 11.74
N GLY A 82 14.16 -13.06 10.75
CA GLY A 82 12.84 -13.44 10.23
C GLY A 82 11.99 -14.29 11.18
N ASP A 83 12.57 -14.79 12.28
CA ASP A 83 11.84 -15.42 13.37
C ASP A 83 11.13 -14.39 14.28
N ARG A 84 11.50 -13.11 14.16
CA ARG A 84 11.02 -12.00 14.98
C ARG A 84 9.90 -11.22 14.31
N LEU A 85 9.34 -10.25 15.05
CA LEU A 85 8.33 -9.34 14.52
C LEU A 85 8.97 -8.42 13.48
N VAL A 86 8.50 -8.54 12.24
CA VAL A 86 8.90 -7.70 11.11
C VAL A 86 7.76 -6.74 10.80
N ARG A 87 8.06 -5.46 10.65
CA ARG A 87 7.06 -4.42 10.39
C ARG A 87 7.58 -3.32 9.47
N LEU A 88 6.65 -2.57 8.88
CA LEU A 88 6.95 -1.37 8.10
C LEU A 88 6.92 -0.14 9.03
N ASP A 89 8.04 0.56 9.15
CA ASP A 89 8.10 1.86 9.82
C ASP A 89 7.64 2.95 8.84
N LEU A 90 6.42 3.48 9.01
CA LEU A 90 5.87 4.52 8.14
C LEU A 90 6.59 5.87 8.24
N LYS A 91 7.24 6.17 9.37
CA LYS A 91 7.94 7.45 9.54
C LYS A 91 9.24 7.45 8.77
N LYS A 92 9.95 6.32 8.79
CA LYS A 92 11.24 6.14 8.10
C LYS A 92 11.10 5.51 6.73
N LEU A 93 9.91 5.03 6.37
CA LEU A 93 9.62 4.29 5.13
C LEU A 93 10.58 3.13 4.91
N THR A 94 10.85 2.38 5.98
CA THR A 94 11.79 1.26 5.98
C THR A 94 11.22 0.05 6.68
N ILE A 95 11.80 -1.11 6.41
CA ILE A 95 11.47 -2.37 7.09
C ILE A 95 12.31 -2.42 8.36
N VAL A 96 11.69 -2.85 9.45
CA VAL A 96 12.38 -3.06 10.72
C VAL A 96 12.03 -4.43 11.30
N ALA A 97 13.00 -5.02 11.98
CA ALA A 97 12.82 -6.25 12.77
C ALA A 97 13.10 -5.95 14.24
N ASP A 98 12.22 -6.42 15.12
CA ASP A 98 12.38 -6.25 16.56
C ASP A 98 13.34 -7.35 17.10
N THR A 99 14.51 -6.95 17.62
CA THR A 99 15.51 -7.85 18.23
C THR A 99 15.56 -7.65 19.75
N PRO A 100 16.16 -8.57 20.52
CA PRO A 100 16.34 -8.38 21.96
C PRO A 100 17.10 -7.10 22.35
N GLU A 101 17.99 -6.64 21.48
CA GLU A 101 18.82 -5.44 21.66
C GLU A 101 18.10 -4.15 21.21
N GLY A 102 16.96 -4.28 20.53
CA GLY A 102 16.14 -3.17 20.06
C GLY A 102 15.67 -3.33 18.61
N ILE A 103 15.29 -2.21 18.00
CA ILE A 103 14.78 -2.20 16.62
C ILE A 103 15.97 -2.18 15.65
N THR A 104 16.04 -3.16 14.77
CA THR A 104 17.04 -3.22 13.69
C THR A 104 16.38 -2.83 12.37
N GLU A 105 16.87 -1.76 11.75
CA GLU A 105 16.43 -1.29 10.44
C GLU A 105 17.05 -2.14 9.31
N LEU A 106 16.35 -2.27 8.18
CA LEU A 106 16.79 -3.06 7.02
C LEU A 106 18.23 -2.76 6.60
N LEU A 107 18.64 -1.49 6.57
CA LEU A 107 19.99 -1.08 6.19
C LEU A 107 21.09 -1.63 7.10
N ARG A 108 20.74 -2.06 8.31
CA ARG A 108 21.64 -2.67 9.29
C ARG A 108 21.60 -4.19 9.24
N ILE A 109 20.64 -4.78 8.53
CA ILE A 109 20.52 -6.22 8.34
C ILE A 109 21.35 -6.59 7.10
N GLY A 110 22.56 -7.10 7.30
CA GLY A 110 23.28 -7.75 6.20
C GLY A 110 22.49 -8.98 5.72
N SER A 111 22.63 -9.54 4.52
CA SER A 111 23.37 -9.17 3.32
C SER A 111 22.40 -8.62 2.24
N GLY A 112 22.90 -8.32 1.03
CA GLY A 112 22.02 -8.00 -0.11
C GLY A 112 20.93 -9.05 -0.38
N LYS A 113 21.17 -10.32 -0.02
CA LYS A 113 20.17 -11.39 -0.08
C LYS A 113 19.01 -11.16 0.91
N ASN A 114 19.32 -10.73 2.14
CA ASN A 114 18.31 -10.37 3.13
C ASN A 114 17.52 -9.15 2.68
N HIS A 115 18.18 -8.14 2.09
CA HIS A 115 17.50 -6.96 1.55
C HIS A 115 16.45 -7.35 0.49
N VAL A 116 16.84 -8.15 -0.51
CA VAL A 116 15.91 -8.64 -1.53
C VAL A 116 14.78 -9.44 -0.90
N GLY A 117 15.10 -10.36 0.02
CA GLY A 117 14.10 -11.17 0.72
C GLY A 117 13.07 -10.33 1.48
N TYR A 118 13.52 -9.32 2.21
CA TYR A 118 12.64 -8.41 2.96
C TYR A 118 11.80 -7.53 2.04
N HIS A 119 12.35 -7.05 0.94
CA HIS A 119 11.57 -6.32 -0.06
C HIS A 119 10.49 -7.19 -0.68
N VAL A 120 10.83 -8.40 -1.12
CA VAL A 120 9.85 -9.35 -1.70
C VAL A 120 8.78 -9.69 -0.66
N ALA A 121 9.17 -10.04 0.58
CA ALA A 121 8.22 -10.30 1.66
C ALA A 121 7.26 -9.12 1.90
N THR A 122 7.77 -7.89 1.85
CA THR A 122 6.96 -6.69 2.06
C THR A 122 6.01 -6.42 0.89
N TYR A 123 6.49 -6.51 -0.36
CA TYR A 123 5.63 -6.32 -1.53
C TYR A 123 4.53 -7.38 -1.60
N LEU A 124 4.83 -8.64 -1.29
CA LEU A 124 3.84 -9.72 -1.22
C LEU A 124 2.79 -9.44 -0.14
N ALA A 125 3.21 -9.05 1.07
CA ALA A 125 2.30 -8.71 2.16
C ALA A 125 1.39 -7.53 1.80
N LEU A 126 1.93 -6.51 1.13
CA LEU A 126 1.18 -5.36 0.63
C LEU A 126 0.11 -5.81 -0.37
N HIS A 127 0.47 -6.59 -1.39
CA HIS A 127 -0.51 -7.06 -2.37
C HIS A 127 -1.58 -7.97 -1.76
N GLN A 128 -1.22 -8.83 -0.79
CA GLN A 128 -2.22 -9.60 -0.04
C GLN A 128 -3.20 -8.68 0.70
N TYR A 129 -2.72 -7.66 1.40
CA TYR A 129 -3.59 -6.68 2.07
C TYR A 129 -4.47 -5.94 1.08
N PHE A 130 -3.88 -5.47 -0.03
CA PHE A 130 -4.60 -4.74 -1.04
C PHE A 130 -5.71 -5.58 -1.66
N VAL A 131 -5.45 -6.86 -1.98
CA VAL A 131 -6.43 -7.77 -2.59
C VAL A 131 -7.55 -8.03 -1.59
N ALA A 132 -7.21 -8.48 -0.38
CA ALA A 132 -8.18 -8.79 0.67
C ALA A 132 -9.12 -7.62 1.00
N ASN A 133 -8.63 -6.38 0.86
CA ASN A 133 -9.40 -5.18 1.21
C ASN A 133 -9.93 -4.41 0.00
N THR A 134 -9.85 -4.95 -1.24
CA THR A 134 -10.30 -4.26 -2.47
C THR A 134 -9.72 -2.84 -2.59
N ARG A 135 -8.42 -2.68 -2.29
CA ARG A 135 -7.75 -1.38 -2.39
C ARG A 135 -7.52 -0.99 -3.86
N PRO A 136 -7.68 0.29 -4.24
CA PRO A 136 -7.58 0.76 -5.62
C PRO A 136 -6.11 0.98 -6.03
N VAL A 137 -5.32 -0.08 -6.00
CA VAL A 137 -3.90 -0.07 -6.42
C VAL A 137 -3.68 -1.12 -7.50
N PRO A 138 -2.64 -0.98 -8.34
CA PRO A 138 -2.33 -1.96 -9.37
C PRO A 138 -2.30 -3.39 -8.82
N ARG A 139 -2.98 -4.30 -9.51
CA ARG A 139 -3.06 -5.73 -9.20
C ARG A 139 -1.94 -6.55 -9.84
N PHE A 140 -0.83 -5.91 -10.15
CA PHE A 140 0.33 -6.60 -10.71
C PHE A 140 1.63 -6.12 -10.07
N LEU A 141 2.63 -7.00 -10.06
CA LEU A 141 3.99 -6.74 -9.59
C LEU A 141 5.00 -7.22 -10.64
N MET A 142 5.90 -6.32 -11.07
CA MET A 142 7.02 -6.65 -11.96
C MET A 142 8.31 -6.66 -11.15
N LEU A 143 9.08 -7.73 -11.25
CA LEU A 143 10.37 -7.89 -10.58
C LEU A 143 11.45 -8.25 -11.60
N ASP A 144 12.60 -7.58 -11.52
CA ASP A 144 13.73 -7.77 -12.43
C ASP A 144 14.99 -8.19 -11.67
N GLN A 145 15.57 -9.31 -12.06
CA GLN A 145 16.83 -9.89 -11.57
C GLN A 145 16.94 -10.00 -10.04
N LEU A 146 15.92 -10.56 -9.40
CA LEU A 146 15.90 -10.77 -7.94
C LEU A 146 17.06 -11.63 -7.44
N THR A 147 17.47 -12.63 -8.23
CA THR A 147 18.47 -13.61 -7.79
C THR A 147 19.91 -13.14 -7.95
N GLN A 148 20.13 -11.92 -8.46
CA GLN A 148 21.46 -11.38 -8.70
C GLN A 148 22.41 -11.47 -7.47
N PRO A 149 21.98 -11.19 -6.22
CA PRO A 149 22.85 -11.26 -5.04
C PRO A 149 23.29 -12.68 -4.65
N TYR A 150 22.72 -13.72 -5.27
CA TYR A 150 23.03 -15.12 -4.99
C TYR A 150 24.11 -15.69 -5.92
N TYR A 151 24.54 -14.95 -6.94
CA TYR A 151 25.59 -15.39 -7.85
C TYR A 151 26.96 -14.82 -7.47
N PRO A 152 28.03 -15.64 -7.45
CA PRO A 152 29.34 -15.25 -6.97
C PRO A 152 30.15 -14.38 -7.96
N SER A 153 29.79 -14.35 -9.25
CA SER A 153 30.51 -13.58 -10.27
C SER A 153 29.57 -13.05 -11.35
N ASP A 154 29.99 -12.00 -12.08
CA ASP A 154 29.17 -11.43 -13.15
C ASP A 154 28.98 -12.38 -14.35
N MET A 155 29.96 -13.25 -14.60
CA MET A 155 29.84 -14.32 -15.59
C MET A 155 28.81 -15.38 -15.16
N ALA A 156 28.77 -15.72 -13.87
CA ALA A 156 27.74 -16.59 -13.31
C ALA A 156 26.35 -15.94 -13.39
N LYS A 157 26.25 -14.63 -13.13
CA LYS A 157 24.99 -13.86 -13.28
C LYS A 157 24.45 -13.90 -14.71
N GLN A 158 25.33 -13.76 -15.72
CA GLN A 158 24.92 -13.77 -17.13
C GLN A 158 24.46 -15.15 -17.62
N ARG A 159 25.04 -16.24 -17.09
CA ARG A 159 24.63 -17.61 -17.44
C ARG A 159 23.37 -18.04 -16.70
N GLY A 160 23.31 -17.69 -15.41
CA GLY A 160 22.21 -17.95 -14.48
C GLY A 160 21.72 -19.38 -14.43
N ARG A 161 22.59 -20.36 -14.68
CA ARG A 161 22.22 -21.75 -14.40
C ARG A 161 22.17 -21.89 -12.88
N LEU A 162 21.24 -22.71 -12.37
CA LEU A 162 21.22 -23.00 -10.94
C LEU A 162 22.57 -23.57 -10.46
N GLU A 163 23.26 -24.29 -11.35
CA GLU A 163 24.63 -24.79 -11.19
C GLU A 163 25.68 -23.69 -10.93
N ASP A 164 25.46 -22.46 -11.39
CA ASP A 164 26.36 -21.32 -11.23
C ASP A 164 26.22 -20.66 -9.85
N ILE A 165 25.19 -21.02 -9.08
CA ILE A 165 25.08 -20.66 -7.66
C ILE A 165 26.02 -21.58 -6.87
N ALA A 166 27.08 -20.99 -6.33
CA ALA A 166 28.20 -21.72 -5.73
C ALA A 166 27.83 -22.46 -4.43
N LEU A 167 26.83 -21.99 -3.70
CA LEU A 167 26.42 -22.56 -2.41
C LEU A 167 25.06 -23.25 -2.55
N ASP A 168 24.97 -24.50 -2.09
CA ASP A 168 23.69 -25.23 -2.04
C ASP A 168 22.65 -24.50 -1.18
N GLU A 169 23.09 -23.83 -0.12
CA GLU A 169 22.23 -23.00 0.73
C GLU A 169 21.60 -21.83 -0.06
N ASP A 170 22.36 -21.22 -0.98
CA ASP A 170 21.85 -20.14 -1.83
C ASP A 170 20.83 -20.66 -2.84
N ARG A 171 21.04 -21.87 -3.40
CA ARG A 171 20.05 -22.52 -4.28
C ARG A 171 18.75 -22.78 -3.54
N VAL A 172 18.84 -23.35 -2.34
CA VAL A 172 17.68 -23.59 -1.48
C VAL A 172 16.95 -22.29 -1.16
N THR A 173 17.68 -21.20 -0.94
CA THR A 173 17.09 -19.88 -0.64
C THR A 173 16.38 -19.30 -1.86
N VAL A 174 16.98 -19.40 -3.06
CA VAL A 174 16.33 -19.00 -4.33
C VAL A 174 15.08 -19.83 -4.59
N THR A 175 15.13 -21.15 -4.37
CA THR A 175 13.94 -22.01 -4.48
C THR A 175 12.83 -21.54 -3.55
N ARG A 176 13.11 -21.32 -2.26
CA ARG A 176 12.10 -20.80 -1.31
C ARG A 176 11.54 -19.45 -1.71
N LEU A 177 12.37 -18.58 -2.29
CA LEU A 177 11.93 -17.27 -2.78
C LEU A 177 10.86 -17.42 -3.86
N PHE A 178 11.14 -18.23 -4.88
CA PHE A 178 10.17 -18.47 -5.95
C PHE A 178 8.96 -19.29 -5.50
N GLU A 179 9.13 -20.25 -4.59
CA GLU A 179 8.01 -21.00 -3.99
C GLU A 179 7.06 -20.06 -3.24
N LEU A 180 7.60 -19.14 -2.45
CA LEU A 180 6.79 -18.15 -1.73
C LEU A 180 6.03 -17.25 -2.71
N MET A 181 6.69 -16.74 -3.75
CA MET A 181 6.04 -15.95 -4.79
C MET A 181 4.92 -16.73 -5.47
N HIS A 182 5.19 -17.98 -5.87
CA HIS A 182 4.22 -18.86 -6.50
C HIS A 182 3.01 -19.13 -5.60
N GLN A 183 3.26 -19.41 -4.31
CA GLN A 183 2.21 -19.63 -3.32
C GLN A 183 1.31 -18.39 -3.18
N VAL A 184 1.88 -17.20 -3.05
CA VAL A 184 1.10 -15.97 -2.87
C VAL A 184 0.33 -15.61 -4.15
N VAL A 185 0.91 -15.81 -5.33
CA VAL A 185 0.20 -15.60 -6.60
C VAL A 185 -1.01 -16.54 -6.72
N ASN A 186 -0.84 -17.81 -6.35
CA ASN A 186 -1.96 -18.77 -6.35
C ASN A 186 -3.01 -18.47 -5.28
N GLU A 187 -2.60 -18.01 -4.09
CA GLU A 187 -3.51 -17.57 -3.00
C GLU A 187 -4.40 -16.41 -3.47
N LEU A 188 -3.83 -15.49 -4.25
CA LEU A 188 -4.51 -14.27 -4.69
C LEU A 188 -5.16 -14.39 -6.08
N ALA A 189 -5.07 -15.55 -6.73
CA ALA A 189 -5.67 -15.75 -8.04
C ALA A 189 -7.21 -15.67 -7.97
N PRO A 190 -7.88 -15.05 -8.97
CA PRO A 190 -7.33 -14.43 -10.19
C PRO A 190 -6.98 -12.93 -10.05
N ASP A 191 -7.02 -12.38 -8.84
CA ASP A 191 -7.00 -10.93 -8.58
C ASP A 191 -5.60 -10.32 -8.44
N PHE A 192 -4.55 -11.09 -8.70
CA PHE A 192 -3.16 -10.63 -8.67
C PHE A 192 -2.29 -11.33 -9.71
N GLN A 193 -1.44 -10.55 -10.38
CA GLN A 193 -0.45 -11.05 -11.33
C GLN A 193 0.97 -10.69 -10.88
N MET A 194 1.89 -11.63 -11.01
CA MET A 194 3.32 -11.34 -10.86
C MET A 194 4.06 -11.68 -12.14
N ILE A 195 4.94 -10.79 -12.57
CA ILE A 195 5.83 -10.97 -13.70
C ILE A 195 7.25 -10.86 -13.18
N VAL A 196 8.04 -11.92 -13.39
CA VAL A 196 9.43 -11.97 -12.93
C VAL A 196 10.33 -12.19 -14.14
N SER A 197 11.27 -11.29 -14.34
CA SER A 197 12.40 -11.43 -15.25
C SER A 197 13.62 -11.82 -14.42
N ASP A 198 14.17 -13.00 -14.64
CA ASP A 198 15.32 -13.49 -13.89
C ASP A 198 16.10 -14.49 -14.73
N HIS A 199 17.35 -14.79 -14.34
CA HIS A 199 18.14 -15.80 -15.01
C HIS A 199 17.98 -17.20 -14.40
N ALA A 200 17.47 -17.30 -13.17
CA ALA A 200 17.25 -18.57 -12.48
C ALA A 200 16.42 -19.55 -13.32
N ASP A 201 16.73 -20.84 -13.16
CA ASP A 201 16.07 -21.92 -13.88
C ASP A 201 15.99 -23.13 -12.94
N LEU A 202 14.87 -23.24 -12.22
CA LEU A 202 14.68 -24.25 -11.20
C LEU A 202 14.08 -25.52 -11.81
N PRO A 203 14.62 -26.72 -11.52
CA PRO A 203 14.14 -27.98 -12.08
C PRO A 203 12.89 -28.50 -11.35
N HIS A 204 11.88 -27.65 -11.20
CA HIS A 204 10.60 -27.97 -10.57
C HIS A 204 9.44 -27.72 -11.54
N ASP A 205 8.49 -28.66 -11.61
CA ASP A 205 7.38 -28.58 -12.57
C ASP A 205 6.56 -27.29 -12.44
N TRP A 206 6.28 -26.83 -11.21
CA TRP A 206 5.55 -25.59 -10.96
C TRP A 206 6.30 -24.36 -11.48
N TYR A 207 7.63 -24.38 -11.42
CA TYR A 207 8.49 -23.30 -11.91
C TYR A 207 8.51 -23.32 -13.43
N GLN A 208 8.78 -24.48 -14.02
CA GLN A 208 8.83 -24.68 -15.46
C GLN A 208 7.48 -24.34 -16.13
N ALA A 209 6.36 -24.71 -15.51
CA ALA A 209 5.02 -24.33 -15.96
C ALA A 209 4.73 -22.82 -15.89
N SER A 210 5.47 -22.09 -15.05
CA SER A 210 5.36 -20.64 -14.91
C SER A 210 6.20 -19.86 -15.93
N ILE A 211 7.18 -20.51 -16.58
CA ILE A 211 8.03 -19.87 -17.61
C ILE A 211 7.18 -19.60 -18.85
N ARG A 212 7.08 -18.32 -19.24
CA ARG A 212 6.41 -17.89 -20.48
C ARG A 212 7.38 -17.64 -21.63
N TYR A 213 8.56 -17.13 -21.31
CA TYR A 213 9.62 -16.83 -22.27
C TYR A 213 10.95 -17.29 -21.69
N ASN A 214 11.80 -17.86 -22.55
CA ASN A 214 13.16 -18.27 -22.20
C ASN A 214 14.13 -17.69 -23.23
N TRP A 215 14.77 -16.59 -22.88
CA TRP A 215 15.72 -15.87 -23.76
C TRP A 215 17.12 -16.47 -23.68
N ARG A 216 17.24 -17.75 -24.06
CA ARG A 216 18.49 -18.50 -24.15
C ARG A 216 18.65 -19.06 -25.57
N GLY A 217 19.88 -19.42 -25.95
CA GLY A 217 20.15 -20.08 -27.23
C GLY A 217 20.00 -19.17 -28.47
N GLY A 218 20.14 -17.85 -28.31
CA GLY A 218 20.03 -16.88 -29.40
C GLY A 218 18.74 -16.06 -29.36
N GLU A 219 17.71 -16.54 -28.67
CA GLU A 219 16.50 -15.78 -28.34
C GLU A 219 16.83 -14.64 -27.37
N LYS A 220 16.25 -13.46 -27.58
CA LYS A 220 16.49 -12.25 -26.77
C LYS A 220 15.17 -11.56 -26.43
N LEU A 221 15.14 -10.88 -25.28
CA LEU A 221 14.01 -10.02 -24.90
C LEU A 221 13.77 -8.91 -25.93
N ILE A 222 14.86 -8.26 -26.37
CA ILE A 222 14.81 -7.30 -27.48
C ILE A 222 15.09 -8.09 -28.77
N PRO A 223 14.11 -8.21 -29.69
CA PRO A 223 14.31 -8.90 -30.95
C PRO A 223 15.49 -8.31 -31.72
N THR A 224 16.37 -9.16 -32.25
CA THR A 224 17.51 -8.68 -33.05
C THR A 224 17.07 -7.93 -34.30
N THR A 225 15.89 -8.25 -34.83
CA THR A 225 15.27 -7.56 -35.95
C THR A 225 14.99 -6.08 -35.68
N TRP A 226 14.95 -5.64 -34.41
CA TRP A 226 14.79 -4.22 -34.07
C TRP A 226 16.11 -3.44 -34.17
N LEU A 227 17.25 -4.14 -34.25
CA LEU A 227 18.56 -3.53 -34.44
C LEU A 227 18.91 -3.37 -35.93
N ASP A 228 18.12 -3.97 -36.81
CA ASP A 228 18.28 -3.91 -38.27
C ASP A 228 17.70 -2.60 -38.84
N ASP A 229 18.10 -1.45 -38.28
CA ASP A 229 17.93 -0.13 -38.91
C ASP A 229 19.28 0.32 -39.46
N ASN A 230 19.73 -0.30 -40.55
CA ASN A 230 20.59 0.36 -41.52
C ASN A 230 19.69 0.94 -42.61
N PRO A 231 19.26 2.22 -42.53
CA PRO A 231 18.99 2.96 -43.76
C PRO A 231 20.35 3.10 -44.45
N THR A 232 20.61 2.24 -45.44
CA THR A 232 21.73 2.44 -46.34
C THR A 232 21.52 3.81 -47.03
N PRO A 233 22.48 4.75 -46.98
CA PRO A 233 22.37 6.02 -47.69
C PRO A 233 22.36 5.82 -49.22
#